data_AF-A0A150QGA6-F1
#
_entry.id   AF-A0A150QGA6-F1
#
_cell.length_a   1.000
_cell.length_b   1.000
_cell.length_c   1.000
_cell.angle_alpha   90.00
_cell.angle_beta   90.00
_cell.angle_gamma   90.00
#
_symmetry.space_group_name_H-M   'P 1'
#
loop_
_entity.id
_entity.type
_entity.pdbx_description
1 polymer ?
#
loop_
_entity_poly.entity_id
_entity_poly.type
_entity_poly.pdbx_seq_one_letter_code
_entity_poly.pdbx_strand_id
1 'polypeptide(L)'
;GPLALLAAPALWFLVADVLRRGRHMTTFDRLHAAGYAATVVASLGFWGVLLYVASGRRGAMRGVTGGLFVALFTLACGVQGGFHALYNIYCSIDSQIHSRSIPWSVVGTLPLGDPRVIAHLAAALGLALGALRLSRRLVRPRRLRRRVAAAFVPLALAGVTMIPVSYRVIQSSSADMIYFHGVTAVVKEHLGITDDSPDLRVQRRDPERVPRLEARPARPRNVVLILQESQRADVTCVAYDPACAQATPFSNAAAPGRMPLLQMRAHDSTTAISISNIWSGVLPTERQEVLGSAPLLWHYAHAAGWDTAYWTSQNLMFGNARLYVQDIPVSHRVVATQLDPGADLDYGALDRQLTDRVIEEWGELVEPFFAVVHYSNVHFPYVIDPRHSPFQPSERSKSPDRNEHFFNYYKNVVYLSDMAVGRLIEHIRGTPSGERTVIVYTSDHGESFREHWQLGHTSSLWDEEILVPAWIDAPEGTLAPEERASIAGARDTFVWHLDLAPTFLDLMGLWDEPRLAPFRARMIGHPLTRPERTVAPVPLTNCTWVWGCSFRNWGMMQGPLKIEAREWDGEFHCFNVLEDPLELTNLGEQACAPLPDLARALFHEMPNVAPPGTKPVDWGG
;
A
#
# COMPACT_ATOMS: atom_id res chain seq x y z
N GLY A 1 -4.45 24.82 -39.41
CA GLY A 1 -3.25 25.18 -40.20
C GLY A 1 -2.04 24.34 -39.78
N PRO A 2 -0.89 24.40 -40.47
CA PRO A 2 0.28 23.56 -40.19
C PRO A 2 0.83 23.64 -38.76
N LEU A 3 0.77 24.82 -38.12
CA LEU A 3 1.18 24.99 -36.72
C LEU A 3 0.27 24.24 -35.74
N ALA A 4 -1.04 24.24 -35.98
CA ALA A 4 -1.99 23.50 -35.15
C ALA A 4 -1.75 21.98 -35.20
N LEU A 5 -1.29 21.44 -36.34
CA LEU A 5 -0.95 20.02 -36.46
C LEU A 5 0.32 19.64 -35.68
N LEU A 6 1.29 20.55 -35.64
CA LEU A 6 2.52 20.35 -34.86
C LEU A 6 2.28 20.48 -33.36
N ALA A 7 1.31 21.32 -32.96
CA ALA A 7 0.88 21.47 -31.58
C ALA A 7 -0.10 20.37 -31.11
N ALA A 8 -0.75 19.65 -32.04
CA ALA A 8 -1.81 18.70 -31.73
C ALA A 8 -1.46 17.66 -30.65
N PRO A 9 -0.24 17.06 -30.61
CA PRO A 9 0.12 16.13 -29.55
C PRO A 9 0.09 16.75 -28.14
N ALA A 10 0.68 17.93 -27.98
CA ALA A 10 0.68 18.63 -26.68
C ALA A 10 -0.72 19.13 -26.30
N LEU A 11 -1.50 19.59 -27.28
CA LEU A 11 -2.90 19.96 -27.06
C LEU A 11 -3.75 18.77 -26.64
N TRP A 12 -3.45 17.57 -27.13
CA TRP A 12 -4.11 16.35 -26.67
C TRP A 12 -3.85 16.09 -25.18
N PHE A 13 -2.60 16.20 -24.73
CA PHE A 13 -2.28 16.08 -23.30
C PHE A 13 -2.99 17.13 -22.46
N LEU A 14 -3.00 18.40 -22.91
CA LEU A 14 -3.71 19.47 -22.22
C LEU A 14 -5.22 19.21 -22.11
N VAL A 15 -5.87 18.80 -23.20
CA VAL A 15 -7.30 18.50 -23.20
C VAL A 15 -7.59 17.28 -22.34
N ALA A 16 -6.79 16.22 -22.45
CA ALA A 16 -6.93 15.02 -21.62
C ALA A 16 -6.77 15.34 -20.12
N ASP A 17 -5.83 16.21 -19.75
CA ASP A 17 -5.63 16.68 -18.38
C ASP A 17 -6.84 17.45 -17.87
N VAL A 18 -7.36 18.41 -18.65
CA VAL A 18 -8.55 19.19 -18.25
C VAL A 18 -9.75 18.27 -18.06
N LEU A 19 -9.95 17.28 -18.92
CA LEU A 19 -11.04 16.32 -18.81
C LEU A 19 -10.90 15.40 -17.60
N ARG A 20 -9.68 14.96 -17.27
CA ARG A 20 -9.42 14.01 -16.20
C ARG A 20 -9.35 14.65 -14.82
N ARG A 21 -8.66 15.78 -14.72
CA ARG A 21 -8.29 16.42 -13.44
C ARG A 21 -8.52 17.92 -13.42
N GLY A 22 -9.39 18.46 -14.29
CA GLY A 22 -9.68 19.90 -14.35
C GLY A 22 -10.07 20.49 -12.99
N ARG A 23 -10.83 19.76 -12.16
CA ARG A 23 -11.14 20.17 -10.78
C ARG A 23 -9.89 20.29 -9.92
N HIS A 24 -9.01 19.29 -9.92
CA HIS A 24 -7.72 19.33 -9.21
C HIS A 24 -6.85 20.50 -9.65
N MET A 25 -6.79 20.78 -10.96
CA MET A 25 -5.99 21.90 -11.49
C MET A 25 -6.45 23.28 -10.97
N THR A 26 -7.71 23.43 -10.55
CA THR A 26 -8.19 24.68 -9.94
C THR A 26 -7.65 24.90 -8.52
N THR A 27 -7.09 23.86 -7.89
CA THR A 27 -6.48 23.92 -6.56
C THR A 27 -5.01 24.36 -6.59
N PHE A 28 -4.40 24.43 -7.79
CA PHE A 28 -3.00 24.83 -7.92
C PHE A 28 -2.81 26.27 -7.46
N ASP A 29 -1.82 26.48 -6.59
CA ASP A 29 -1.34 27.82 -6.32
C ASP A 29 -0.66 28.43 -7.57
N ARG A 30 -0.24 29.70 -7.45
CA ARG A 30 0.37 30.42 -8.58
C ARG A 30 1.66 29.77 -9.07
N LEU A 31 2.45 29.16 -8.19
CA LEU A 31 3.70 28.51 -8.55
C LEU A 31 3.45 27.23 -9.33
N HIS A 32 2.54 26.39 -8.85
CA HIS A 32 2.16 25.12 -9.48
C HIS A 32 1.43 25.35 -10.81
N ALA A 33 0.58 26.38 -10.90
CA ALA A 33 -0.05 26.77 -12.16
C ALA A 33 0.97 27.28 -13.19
N ALA A 34 1.96 28.08 -12.77
CA ALA A 34 3.04 28.54 -13.64
C ALA A 34 3.94 27.38 -14.09
N GLY A 35 4.28 26.46 -13.17
CA GLY A 35 5.00 25.23 -13.47
C GLY A 35 4.27 24.37 -14.51
N TYR A 36 2.96 24.17 -14.32
CA TYR A 36 2.13 23.46 -15.28
C TYR A 36 2.17 24.13 -16.67
N ALA A 37 1.95 25.45 -16.75
CA ALA A 37 2.02 26.18 -18.01
C ALA A 37 3.40 26.06 -18.69
N ALA A 38 4.49 26.10 -17.93
CA ALA A 38 5.84 25.90 -18.46
C ALA A 38 6.02 24.50 -19.06
N THR A 39 5.49 23.45 -18.41
CA THR A 39 5.55 22.08 -18.96
C THR A 39 4.71 21.91 -20.22
N VAL A 40 3.57 22.60 -20.34
CA VAL A 40 2.79 22.63 -21.59
C VAL A 40 3.59 23.28 -22.73
N VAL A 41 4.32 24.36 -22.46
CA VAL A 41 5.21 24.99 -23.45
C VAL A 41 6.35 24.04 -23.87
N ALA A 42 6.94 23.33 -22.91
CA ALA A 42 7.97 22.33 -23.20
C ALA A 42 7.42 21.18 -24.06
N SER A 43 6.24 20.66 -23.71
CA SER A 43 5.51 19.65 -24.48
C SER A 43 5.27 20.10 -25.93
N LEU A 44 4.78 21.34 -26.12
CA LEU A 44 4.58 21.94 -27.45
C LEU A 44 5.88 21.99 -28.27
N GLY A 45 6.99 22.40 -27.64
CA GLY A 45 8.31 22.44 -28.28
C GLY A 45 8.80 21.05 -28.67
N PHE A 46 8.75 20.10 -27.74
CA PHE A 46 9.21 18.73 -27.93
C PHE A 46 8.48 18.01 -29.06
N TRP A 47 7.15 17.91 -28.97
CA TRP A 47 6.34 17.23 -29.98
C TRP A 47 6.38 17.95 -31.33
N GLY A 48 6.38 19.28 -31.31
CA GLY A 48 6.45 20.11 -32.51
C GLY A 48 7.74 19.90 -33.30
N VAL A 49 8.89 19.86 -32.62
CA VAL A 49 10.20 19.60 -33.26
C VAL A 49 10.24 18.20 -33.89
N LEU A 50 9.82 17.16 -33.15
CA LEU A 50 9.80 15.78 -33.65
C LEU A 50 8.90 15.63 -34.89
N LEU A 51 7.66 16.12 -34.82
CA LEU A 51 6.71 16.06 -35.94
C LEU A 51 7.16 16.90 -37.14
N TYR A 52 7.76 18.08 -36.91
CA TYR A 52 8.24 18.93 -37.99
C TYR A 52 9.36 18.24 -38.79
N VAL A 53 10.31 17.60 -38.11
CA VAL A 53 11.39 16.84 -38.77
C VAL A 53 10.84 15.59 -39.46
N ALA A 54 9.88 14.90 -38.83
CA ALA A 54 9.22 13.69 -39.34
C ALA A 54 8.32 13.94 -40.57
N SER A 55 7.88 15.19 -40.75
CA SER A 55 7.06 15.66 -41.89
C SER A 55 7.86 15.93 -43.15
N GLY A 56 9.18 15.72 -43.13
CA GLY A 56 10.02 15.85 -44.31
C GLY A 56 9.60 14.93 -45.47
N ARG A 57 9.90 15.33 -46.71
CA ARG A 57 9.56 14.54 -47.91
C ARG A 57 10.39 13.26 -48.04
N ARG A 58 11.70 13.32 -47.74
CA ARG A 58 12.68 12.22 -47.90
C ARG A 58 13.83 12.33 -46.87
N GLY A 59 14.64 11.27 -46.75
CA GLY A 59 15.86 11.21 -45.93
C GLY A 59 15.70 10.44 -44.61
N ALA A 60 16.78 9.83 -44.12
CA ALA A 60 16.80 8.93 -42.95
C ALA A 60 16.15 9.56 -41.70
N MET A 61 16.46 10.83 -41.40
CA MET A 61 15.89 11.55 -40.26
C MET A 61 14.35 11.61 -40.27
N ARG A 62 13.70 11.55 -41.44
CA ARG A 62 12.22 11.48 -41.53
C ARG A 62 11.67 10.19 -40.92
N GLY A 63 12.36 9.08 -41.18
CA GLY A 63 11.99 7.75 -40.71
C GLY A 63 12.24 7.65 -39.22
N VAL A 64 13.47 7.97 -38.80
CA VAL A 64 13.91 7.93 -37.39
C VAL A 64 13.01 8.79 -36.50
N THR A 65 12.83 10.09 -36.79
CA THR A 65 12.00 10.94 -35.92
C THR A 65 10.52 10.60 -36.02
N GLY A 66 10.06 10.03 -37.13
CA GLY A 66 8.68 9.54 -37.25
C GLY A 66 8.43 8.29 -36.40
N GLY A 67 9.37 7.35 -36.39
CA GLY A 67 9.32 6.18 -35.51
C GLY A 67 9.42 6.58 -34.04
N LEU A 68 10.35 7.48 -33.71
CA LEU A 68 10.51 8.02 -32.36
C LEU A 68 9.24 8.75 -31.88
N PHE A 69 8.65 9.59 -32.73
CA PHE A 69 7.38 10.26 -32.41
C PHE A 69 6.27 9.25 -32.09
N VAL A 70 6.08 8.24 -32.95
CA VAL A 70 5.04 7.23 -32.74
C VAL A 70 5.30 6.46 -31.45
N ALA A 71 6.51 5.94 -31.26
CA ALA A 71 6.86 5.19 -30.06
C ALA A 71 6.66 6.01 -28.78
N LEU A 72 7.28 7.19 -28.69
CA LEU A 72 7.20 8.02 -27.48
C LEU A 72 5.79 8.52 -27.21
N PHE A 73 5.04 8.93 -28.24
CA PHE A 73 3.67 9.41 -28.04
C PHE A 73 2.75 8.28 -27.60
N THR A 74 2.86 7.10 -28.24
CA THR A 74 2.07 5.93 -27.87
C THR A 74 2.35 5.51 -26.44
N LEU A 75 3.63 5.49 -26.04
CA LEU A 75 4.02 5.14 -24.68
C LEU A 75 3.55 6.21 -23.67
N ALA A 76 3.93 7.47 -23.84
CA ALA A 76 3.55 8.53 -22.91
C ALA A 76 2.03 8.70 -22.78
N CYS A 77 1.31 8.79 -23.90
CA CYS A 77 -0.14 8.97 -23.86
C CYS A 77 -0.88 7.69 -23.43
N GLY A 78 -0.44 6.52 -23.91
CA GLY A 78 -1.09 5.25 -23.65
C GLY A 78 -0.88 4.78 -22.22
N VAL A 79 0.36 4.84 -21.72
CA VAL A 79 0.68 4.50 -20.32
C VAL A 79 0.01 5.47 -19.36
N GLN A 80 0.08 6.80 -19.60
CA GLN A 80 -0.61 7.75 -18.72
C GLN A 80 -2.12 7.57 -18.74
N GLY A 81 -2.70 7.22 -19.89
CA GLY A 81 -4.13 6.88 -19.96
C GLY A 81 -4.48 5.61 -19.20
N GLY A 82 -3.74 4.53 -19.41
CA GLY A 82 -3.94 3.26 -18.70
C GLY A 82 -3.77 3.41 -17.19
N PHE A 83 -2.73 4.10 -16.75
CA PHE A 83 -2.46 4.35 -15.34
C PHE A 83 -3.59 5.14 -14.68
N HIS A 84 -4.02 6.22 -15.32
CA HIS A 84 -5.13 7.03 -14.81
C HIS A 84 -6.47 6.26 -14.81
N ALA A 85 -6.68 5.33 -15.75
CA ALA A 85 -7.89 4.50 -15.75
C ALA A 85 -7.94 3.48 -14.60
N LEU A 86 -6.78 3.04 -14.10
CA LEU A 86 -6.69 2.07 -13.00
C LEU A 86 -6.57 2.74 -11.62
N TYR A 87 -5.91 3.89 -11.56
CA TYR A 87 -5.50 4.51 -10.30
C TYR A 87 -5.94 5.97 -10.16
N ASN A 88 -6.59 6.58 -11.16
CA ASN A 88 -7.00 7.99 -11.14
C ASN A 88 -5.86 8.98 -10.79
N ILE A 89 -4.63 8.62 -11.15
CA ILE A 89 -3.41 9.41 -11.00
C ILE A 89 -2.50 9.15 -12.20
N TYR A 90 -1.53 10.03 -12.47
CA TYR A 90 -0.54 9.80 -13.52
C TYR A 90 0.65 8.96 -13.04
N CYS A 91 1.17 8.14 -13.95
CA CYS A 91 2.40 7.38 -13.79
C CYS A 91 3.57 8.34 -13.63
N SER A 92 4.05 8.47 -12.39
CA SER A 92 5.15 9.34 -11.95
C SER A 92 6.41 8.53 -11.65
N ILE A 93 7.48 9.23 -11.27
CA ILE A 93 8.68 8.61 -10.69
C ILE A 93 8.34 7.69 -9.51
N ASP A 94 7.45 8.07 -8.58
CA ASP A 94 7.08 7.20 -7.43
C ASP A 94 6.47 5.87 -7.89
N SER A 95 5.80 5.84 -9.06
CA SER A 95 5.26 4.61 -9.63
C SER A 95 6.24 3.80 -10.47
N GLN A 96 7.32 4.44 -10.96
CA GLN A 96 8.25 3.88 -11.94
C GLN A 96 9.59 3.47 -11.32
N ILE A 97 10.08 4.22 -10.31
CA ILE A 97 11.43 4.09 -9.75
C ILE A 97 11.68 2.72 -9.13
N HIS A 98 10.63 2.10 -8.58
CA HIS A 98 10.69 0.77 -7.97
C HIS A 98 10.63 -0.41 -8.97
N SER A 99 10.74 -0.16 -10.29
CA SER A 99 10.69 -1.23 -11.29
C SER A 99 12.04 -1.94 -11.41
N ARG A 100 12.06 -3.28 -11.38
CA ARG A 100 13.27 -4.11 -11.59
C ARG A 100 13.89 -4.04 -12.97
N SER A 101 13.21 -3.44 -13.94
CA SER A 101 13.73 -3.37 -15.28
C SER A 101 13.21 -2.14 -16.02
N ILE A 102 14.08 -1.55 -16.83
CA ILE A 102 13.73 -0.44 -17.71
C ILE A 102 12.52 -0.77 -18.60
N PRO A 103 12.39 -1.96 -19.24
CA PRO A 103 11.22 -2.29 -20.06
C PRO A 103 9.89 -2.24 -19.30
N TRP A 104 9.84 -2.77 -18.06
CA TRP A 104 8.62 -2.73 -17.25
C TRP A 104 8.29 -1.32 -16.77
N SER A 105 9.31 -0.53 -16.42
CA SER A 105 9.14 0.89 -16.08
C SER A 105 8.57 1.71 -17.25
N VAL A 106 9.03 1.45 -18.47
CA VAL A 106 8.54 2.13 -19.68
C VAL A 106 7.04 1.92 -19.88
N VAL A 107 6.48 0.77 -19.47
CA VAL A 107 5.04 0.52 -19.52
C VAL A 107 4.31 0.77 -18.19
N GLY A 108 4.97 1.43 -17.23
CA GLY A 108 4.42 1.74 -15.91
C GLY A 108 4.10 0.51 -15.05
N THR A 109 4.65 -0.66 -15.40
CA THR A 109 4.30 -1.96 -14.81
C THR A 109 2.77 -2.22 -14.85
N LEU A 110 2.09 -1.71 -15.88
CA LEU A 110 0.65 -1.90 -16.05
C LEU A 110 0.32 -3.36 -16.44
N PRO A 111 -0.87 -3.86 -16.06
CA PRO A 111 -1.36 -5.15 -16.53
C PRO A 111 -1.73 -5.04 -18.01
N LEU A 112 -0.79 -5.37 -18.91
CA LEU A 112 -0.97 -5.20 -20.36
C LEU A 112 -2.10 -6.06 -20.97
N GLY A 113 -2.66 -7.00 -20.21
CA GLY A 113 -3.86 -7.77 -20.57
C GLY A 113 -5.18 -7.08 -20.21
N ASP A 114 -5.18 -6.01 -19.41
CA ASP A 114 -6.39 -5.29 -19.02
C ASP A 114 -6.98 -4.55 -20.23
N PRO A 115 -8.28 -4.74 -20.57
CA PRO A 115 -8.91 -4.10 -21.72
C PRO A 115 -8.82 -2.57 -21.72
N ARG A 116 -8.84 -1.92 -20.55
CA ARG A 116 -8.71 -0.45 -20.42
C ARG A 116 -7.30 0.01 -20.80
N VAL A 117 -6.29 -0.74 -20.37
CA VAL A 117 -4.87 -0.47 -20.72
C VAL A 117 -4.66 -0.67 -22.22
N ILE A 118 -5.14 -1.78 -22.78
CA ILE A 118 -5.07 -2.07 -24.22
C ILE A 118 -5.76 -0.95 -25.02
N ALA A 119 -6.97 -0.54 -24.62
CA ALA A 119 -7.73 0.51 -25.28
C ALA A 119 -6.95 1.83 -25.31
N HIS A 120 -6.32 2.23 -24.20
CA HIS A 120 -5.53 3.46 -24.15
C HIS A 120 -4.25 3.39 -25.00
N LEU A 121 -3.53 2.26 -24.99
CA LEU A 121 -2.36 2.07 -25.86
C LEU A 121 -2.75 2.07 -27.34
N ALA A 122 -3.82 1.37 -27.71
CA ALA A 122 -4.31 1.31 -29.08
C ALA A 122 -4.80 2.68 -29.58
N ALA A 123 -5.55 3.41 -28.75
CA ALA A 123 -5.99 4.77 -29.06
C ALA A 123 -4.80 5.72 -29.24
N ALA A 124 -3.81 5.67 -28.34
CA ALA A 124 -2.60 6.49 -28.44
C ALA A 124 -1.78 6.16 -29.72
N LEU A 125 -1.70 4.89 -30.10
CA LEU A 125 -1.08 4.46 -31.37
C LEU A 125 -1.84 5.01 -32.59
N GLY A 126 -3.17 4.89 -32.60
CA GLY A 126 -4.02 5.44 -33.66
C GLY A 126 -3.85 6.95 -33.81
N LEU A 127 -3.84 7.68 -32.71
CA LEU A 127 -3.63 9.13 -32.66
C LEU A 127 -2.23 9.51 -33.19
N ALA A 128 -1.18 8.81 -32.75
CA ALA A 128 0.18 9.04 -33.23
C ALA A 128 0.31 8.82 -34.74
N LEU A 129 -0.18 7.68 -35.24
CA LEU A 129 -0.13 7.36 -36.67
C LEU A 129 -0.94 8.36 -37.50
N GLY A 130 -2.11 8.76 -37.01
CA GLY A 130 -2.95 9.79 -37.61
C GLY A 130 -2.23 11.15 -37.69
N ALA A 131 -1.69 11.63 -36.58
CA ALA A 131 -0.95 12.89 -36.49
C ALA A 131 0.28 12.88 -37.41
N LEU A 132 1.05 11.79 -37.44
CA LEU A 132 2.22 11.65 -38.31
C LEU A 132 1.82 11.64 -39.79
N ARG A 133 0.77 10.89 -40.16
CA ARG A 133 0.26 10.83 -41.54
C ARG A 133 -0.24 12.18 -42.01
N LEU A 134 -1.00 12.88 -41.17
CA LEU A 134 -1.56 14.18 -41.49
C LEU A 134 -0.46 15.26 -41.59
N SER A 135 0.50 15.24 -40.67
CA SER A 135 1.64 16.17 -40.69
C SER A 135 2.51 15.95 -41.93
N ARG A 136 2.78 14.71 -42.31
CA ARG A 136 3.50 14.39 -43.57
C ARG A 136 2.76 14.85 -44.84
N ARG A 137 1.44 15.00 -44.79
CA ARG A 137 0.62 15.48 -45.92
C ARG A 137 0.57 17.01 -45.98
N LEU A 138 0.39 17.66 -44.83
CA LEU A 138 0.02 19.08 -44.76
C LEU A 138 1.17 20.00 -44.34
N VAL A 139 2.15 19.50 -43.59
CA VAL A 139 3.33 20.28 -43.18
C VAL A 139 4.41 20.15 -44.23
N ARG A 140 4.91 21.29 -44.75
CA ARG A 140 5.98 21.33 -45.77
C ARG A 140 7.21 22.05 -45.22
N PRO A 141 8.12 21.35 -44.50
CA PRO A 141 9.34 21.95 -43.96
C PRO A 141 10.26 22.47 -45.08
N ARG A 142 10.75 23.71 -44.95
CA ARG A 142 11.82 24.22 -45.84
C ARG A 142 13.14 23.52 -45.49
N ARG A 143 13.95 23.19 -46.49
CA ARG A 143 15.17 22.34 -46.34
C ARG A 143 16.11 22.83 -45.23
N LEU A 144 16.41 24.14 -45.19
CA LEU A 144 17.28 24.74 -44.18
C LEU A 144 16.66 24.65 -42.77
N ARG A 145 15.41 25.10 -42.61
CA ARG A 145 14.70 25.07 -41.32
C ARG A 145 14.57 23.64 -40.76
N ARG A 146 14.37 22.66 -41.63
CA ARG A 146 14.32 21.24 -41.23
C ARG A 146 15.67 20.73 -40.74
N ARG A 147 16.78 21.12 -41.39
CA ARG A 147 18.13 20.74 -40.93
C ARG A 147 18.43 21.34 -39.56
N VAL A 148 18.09 22.62 -39.37
CA VAL A 148 18.20 23.29 -38.08
C VAL A 148 17.36 22.55 -37.03
N ALA A 149 16.07 22.31 -37.29
CA ALA A 149 15.19 21.59 -36.36
C ALA A 149 15.69 20.16 -36.07
N ALA A 150 16.28 19.47 -37.04
CA ALA A 150 16.87 18.15 -36.83
C ALA A 150 18.07 18.19 -35.86
N ALA A 151 18.87 19.26 -35.90
CA ALA A 151 19.96 19.48 -34.94
C ALA A 151 19.45 19.76 -33.51
N PHE A 152 18.21 20.25 -33.37
CA PHE A 152 17.55 20.44 -32.07
C PHE A 152 16.87 19.18 -31.52
N VAL A 153 16.72 18.10 -32.29
CA VAL A 153 16.07 16.87 -31.80
C VAL A 153 16.78 16.28 -30.56
N PRO A 154 18.12 16.14 -30.53
CA PRO A 154 18.83 15.68 -29.33
C PRO A 154 18.65 16.62 -28.13
N LEU A 155 18.64 17.94 -28.37
CA LEU A 155 18.41 18.94 -27.33
C LEU A 155 16.98 18.87 -26.78
N ALA A 156 15.99 18.62 -27.64
CA ALA A 156 14.60 18.45 -27.23
C ALA A 156 14.42 17.17 -26.40
N LEU A 157 15.07 16.07 -26.79
CA LEU A 157 15.09 14.82 -26.03
C LEU A 157 15.77 15.01 -24.67
N ALA A 158 16.95 15.63 -24.62
CA ALA A 158 17.62 15.95 -23.36
C ALA A 158 16.76 16.90 -22.50
N GLY A 159 16.12 17.89 -23.10
CA GLY A 159 15.25 18.86 -22.41
C GLY A 159 14.12 18.17 -21.64
N VAL A 160 13.36 17.28 -22.28
CA VAL A 160 12.24 16.58 -21.60
C VAL A 160 12.68 15.65 -20.46
N THR A 161 13.95 15.24 -20.44
CA THR A 161 14.51 14.42 -19.36
C THR A 161 15.05 15.23 -18.18
N MET A 162 15.21 16.55 -18.35
CA MET A 162 15.85 17.44 -17.35
C MET A 162 14.90 18.52 -16.81
N ILE A 163 13.71 18.67 -17.37
CA ILE A 163 12.74 19.65 -16.89
C ILE A 163 12.23 19.21 -15.50
N PRO A 164 12.34 20.07 -14.47
CA PRO A 164 11.73 19.80 -13.18
C PRO A 164 10.22 19.68 -13.34
N VAL A 165 9.65 18.59 -12.83
CA VAL A 165 8.20 18.36 -12.82
C VAL A 165 7.72 18.12 -11.41
N SER A 166 6.50 18.56 -11.13
CA SER A 166 5.77 18.14 -9.93
C SER A 166 5.11 16.80 -10.24
N TYR A 167 5.48 15.76 -9.48
CA TYR A 167 5.15 14.37 -9.78
C TYR A 167 4.49 13.60 -8.62
N ARG A 168 4.64 14.09 -7.37
CA ARG A 168 3.95 13.60 -6.17
C ARG A 168 2.51 14.10 -6.14
N VAL A 169 1.94 14.27 -4.95
CA VAL A 169 0.54 14.66 -4.66
C VAL A 169 -0.04 15.71 -5.63
N ILE A 170 0.69 16.77 -5.95
CA ILE A 170 0.15 17.87 -6.74
C ILE A 170 0.08 17.54 -8.24
N GLN A 171 1.02 16.76 -8.76
CA GLN A 171 1.18 16.45 -10.20
C GLN A 171 1.03 17.68 -11.13
N SER A 172 1.52 18.88 -10.76
CA SER A 172 1.30 20.12 -11.52
C SER A 172 2.18 20.25 -12.77
N SER A 173 2.27 19.20 -13.56
CA SER A 173 3.02 19.13 -14.81
C SER A 173 2.22 18.35 -15.84
N SER A 174 2.40 18.61 -17.13
CA SER A 174 1.71 17.87 -18.18
C SER A 174 2.08 16.38 -18.14
N ALA A 175 1.10 15.50 -18.40
CA ALA A 175 1.25 14.06 -18.18
C ALA A 175 2.43 13.43 -18.95
N ASP A 176 2.75 13.93 -20.13
CA ASP A 176 3.92 13.50 -20.90
C ASP A 176 5.25 13.87 -20.24
N MET A 177 5.36 15.06 -19.66
CA MET A 177 6.58 15.47 -18.95
C MET A 177 6.75 14.67 -17.66
N ILE A 178 5.67 14.39 -16.93
CA ILE A 178 5.69 13.49 -15.77
C ILE A 178 6.21 12.11 -16.17
N TYR A 179 5.71 11.57 -17.29
CA TYR A 179 6.12 10.25 -17.80
C TYR A 179 7.61 10.21 -18.16
N PHE A 180 8.11 11.18 -18.94
CA PHE A 180 9.51 11.20 -19.33
C PHE A 180 10.45 11.40 -18.15
N HIS A 181 10.04 12.20 -17.16
CA HIS A 181 10.81 12.38 -15.94
C HIS A 181 10.96 11.05 -15.17
N GLY A 182 9.88 10.31 -14.96
CA GLY A 182 9.94 9.04 -14.24
C GLY A 182 10.71 7.94 -15.00
N VAL A 183 10.60 7.86 -16.33
CA VAL A 183 11.46 6.97 -17.14
C VAL A 183 12.94 7.35 -17.00
N THR A 184 13.25 8.66 -17.01
CA THR A 184 14.63 9.14 -16.86
C THR A 184 15.20 8.78 -15.50
N ALA A 185 14.41 8.96 -14.44
CA ALA A 185 14.83 8.62 -13.08
C ALA A 185 15.21 7.14 -12.97
N VAL A 186 14.39 6.24 -13.52
CA VAL A 186 14.67 4.80 -13.53
C VAL A 186 15.95 4.47 -14.29
N VAL A 187 16.19 5.14 -15.43
CA VAL A 187 17.43 4.94 -16.19
C VAL A 187 18.64 5.43 -15.39
N LYS A 188 18.55 6.58 -14.70
CA LYS A 188 19.63 7.07 -13.83
C LYS A 188 19.92 6.10 -12.69
N GLU A 189 18.87 5.58 -12.07
CA GLU A 189 18.96 4.58 -11.00
C GLU A 189 19.67 3.30 -11.47
N HIS A 190 19.22 2.72 -12.59
CA HIS A 190 19.83 1.50 -13.14
C HIS A 190 21.27 1.70 -13.64
N LEU A 191 21.67 2.94 -13.91
CA LEU A 191 23.05 3.28 -14.28
C LEU A 191 23.92 3.64 -13.06
N GLY A 192 23.38 3.59 -11.84
CA GLY A 192 24.09 3.97 -10.61
C GLY A 192 24.45 5.46 -10.57
N ILE A 193 23.70 6.31 -11.30
CA ILE A 193 23.91 7.77 -11.32
C ILE A 193 23.24 8.42 -10.10
N THR A 194 22.12 7.85 -9.68
CA THR A 194 21.35 8.22 -8.49
C THR A 194 21.19 7.01 -7.58
N ASP A 195 20.84 7.28 -6.34
CA ASP A 195 20.40 6.30 -5.34
C ASP A 195 19.06 6.80 -4.79
N ASP A 196 18.17 7.16 -5.73
CA ASP A 196 16.88 7.79 -5.44
C ASP A 196 15.83 6.73 -5.06
N SER A 197 16.13 5.44 -5.27
CA SER A 197 15.32 4.29 -4.87
C SER A 197 16.06 3.48 -3.81
N PRO A 198 15.97 3.88 -2.53
CA PRO A 198 16.72 3.19 -1.48
C PRO A 198 16.37 1.70 -1.34
N ASP A 199 15.28 1.21 -1.96
CA ASP A 199 14.85 -0.18 -1.87
C ASP A 199 14.05 -0.66 -3.11
N LEU A 200 14.72 -1.36 -4.02
CA LEU A 200 14.08 -2.14 -5.10
C LEU A 200 13.41 -3.41 -4.55
N ARG A 201 12.30 -3.30 -3.81
CA ARG A 201 11.75 -4.48 -3.12
C ARG A 201 10.32 -4.87 -3.53
N VAL A 202 9.46 -3.91 -3.86
CA VAL A 202 8.05 -4.21 -4.20
C VAL A 202 7.88 -4.39 -5.69
N GLN A 203 7.49 -5.60 -6.10
CA GLN A 203 7.25 -5.94 -7.49
C GLN A 203 5.82 -6.36 -7.73
N ARG A 204 5.43 -6.29 -9.00
CA ARG A 204 4.20 -6.96 -9.45
C ARG A 204 4.36 -8.44 -9.15
N ARG A 205 3.38 -9.00 -8.46
CA ARG A 205 3.40 -10.39 -8.01
C ARG A 205 3.12 -11.35 -9.15
N ASP A 206 3.57 -12.59 -8.98
CA ASP A 206 3.22 -13.72 -9.85
C ASP A 206 2.67 -14.86 -8.98
N PRO A 207 1.41 -14.74 -8.50
CA PRO A 207 0.86 -15.68 -7.55
C PRO A 207 0.72 -17.08 -8.16
N GLU A 208 1.05 -18.10 -7.37
CA GLU A 208 0.78 -19.49 -7.70
C GLU A 208 -0.71 -19.70 -8.01
N ARG A 209 -0.99 -20.52 -9.02
CA ARG A 209 -2.38 -20.79 -9.41
C ARG A 209 -3.08 -21.59 -8.32
N VAL A 210 -4.08 -21.00 -7.69
CA VAL A 210 -5.00 -21.69 -6.79
C VAL A 210 -5.96 -22.55 -7.64
N PRO A 211 -6.05 -23.88 -7.40
CA PRO A 211 -7.06 -24.70 -8.07
C PRO A 211 -8.46 -24.28 -7.62
N ARG A 212 -9.51 -24.60 -8.39
CA ARG A 212 -10.88 -24.41 -7.90
C ARG A 212 -11.03 -25.07 -6.53
N LEU A 213 -11.60 -24.36 -5.56
CA LEU A 213 -11.84 -24.84 -4.20
C LEU A 213 -13.35 -25.03 -3.98
N GLU A 214 -13.72 -25.75 -2.92
CA GLU A 214 -15.11 -25.90 -2.50
C GLU A 214 -15.25 -25.42 -1.06
N ALA A 215 -15.94 -24.28 -0.88
CA ALA A 215 -16.20 -23.73 0.45
C ALA A 215 -17.26 -24.55 1.19
N ARG A 216 -16.95 -24.96 2.42
CA ARG A 216 -17.87 -25.69 3.30
C ARG A 216 -17.90 -25.08 4.72
N PRO A 217 -18.33 -23.81 4.88
CA PRO A 217 -18.36 -23.18 6.18
C PRO A 217 -19.40 -23.86 7.08
N ALA A 218 -19.15 -23.92 8.39
CA ALA A 218 -20.07 -24.55 9.34
C ALA A 218 -21.45 -23.86 9.38
N ARG A 219 -21.49 -22.56 9.03
CA ARG A 219 -22.69 -21.74 8.87
C ARG A 219 -22.54 -20.80 7.67
N PRO A 220 -23.61 -20.53 6.91
CA PRO A 220 -23.59 -19.50 5.87
C PRO A 220 -23.21 -18.13 6.47
N ARG A 221 -22.21 -17.47 5.88
CA ARG A 221 -21.71 -16.18 6.34
C ARG A 221 -20.98 -15.43 5.23
N ASN A 222 -20.93 -14.11 5.36
CA ASN A 222 -19.96 -13.24 4.70
C ASN A 222 -18.83 -12.92 5.69
N VAL A 223 -17.68 -12.48 5.18
CA VAL A 223 -16.51 -12.17 6.00
C VAL A 223 -15.95 -10.81 5.61
N VAL A 224 -15.82 -9.91 6.58
CA VAL A 224 -15.21 -8.60 6.37
C VAL A 224 -14.07 -8.38 7.33
N LEU A 225 -12.93 -7.93 6.80
CA LEU A 225 -11.84 -7.37 7.57
C LEU A 225 -11.91 -5.84 7.54
N ILE A 226 -12.04 -5.22 8.71
CA ILE A 226 -11.78 -3.80 8.90
C ILE A 226 -10.36 -3.68 9.43
N LEU A 227 -9.47 -3.10 8.61
CA LEU A 227 -8.06 -2.93 8.93
C LEU A 227 -7.76 -1.45 9.13
N GLN A 228 -7.17 -1.14 10.28
CA GLN A 228 -6.64 0.16 10.64
C GLN A 228 -5.13 0.22 10.43
N GLU A 229 -4.63 1.43 10.38
CA GLU A 229 -3.24 1.75 10.10
C GLU A 229 -2.61 2.40 11.33
N SER A 230 -1.53 1.85 11.87
CA SER A 230 -0.78 2.42 13.01
C SER A 230 -1.62 2.66 14.29
N GLN A 231 -2.72 1.93 14.50
CA GLN A 231 -3.58 2.06 15.67
C GLN A 231 -3.14 1.15 16.84
N ARG A 232 -2.86 1.74 18.00
CA ARG A 232 -2.48 1.01 19.23
C ARG A 232 -3.68 0.38 19.94
N ALA A 233 -3.43 -0.74 20.63
CA ALA A 233 -4.44 -1.40 21.45
C ALA A 233 -4.89 -0.58 22.67
N ASP A 234 -3.95 0.10 23.33
CA ASP A 234 -4.15 0.80 24.61
C ASP A 234 -5.02 2.07 24.52
N VAL A 235 -5.19 2.62 23.31
CA VAL A 235 -6.11 3.73 23.01
C VAL A 235 -7.45 3.27 22.44
N THR A 236 -7.72 1.97 22.43
CA THR A 236 -8.89 1.36 21.77
C THR A 236 -9.77 0.60 22.77
N CYS A 237 -11.08 0.74 22.65
CA CYS A 237 -12.06 -0.06 23.39
C CYS A 237 -12.17 -1.48 22.80
N VAL A 238 -11.13 -2.31 22.97
CA VAL A 238 -11.06 -3.66 22.38
C VAL A 238 -12.19 -4.55 22.90
N ALA A 239 -12.32 -4.65 24.23
CA ALA A 239 -13.50 -5.22 24.86
C ALA A 239 -14.63 -4.20 24.87
N TYR A 240 -15.86 -4.65 24.62
CA TYR A 240 -17.02 -3.79 24.82
C TYR A 240 -17.13 -3.37 26.28
N ASP A 241 -17.18 -2.06 26.47
CA ASP A 241 -17.52 -1.43 27.74
C ASP A 241 -18.25 -0.11 27.42
N PRO A 242 -19.53 0.05 27.81
CA PRO A 242 -20.27 1.29 27.57
C PRO A 242 -19.67 2.51 28.30
N ALA A 243 -18.82 2.30 29.30
CA ALA A 243 -18.10 3.34 30.03
C ALA A 243 -16.65 3.53 29.54
N CYS A 244 -16.24 2.83 28.48
CA CYS A 244 -14.89 2.98 27.92
C CYS A 244 -14.61 4.43 27.51
N ALA A 245 -13.55 5.02 28.07
CA ALA A 245 -13.13 6.39 27.80
C ALA A 245 -11.98 6.49 26.78
N GLN A 246 -11.73 5.42 26.03
CA GLN A 246 -10.67 5.38 25.02
C GLN A 246 -11.10 6.08 23.72
N ALA A 247 -10.21 6.14 22.73
CA ALA A 247 -10.41 6.92 21.51
C ALA A 247 -11.40 6.31 20.51
N THR A 248 -12.06 5.18 20.82
CA THR A 248 -12.94 4.48 19.87
C THR A 248 -14.39 4.28 20.36
N PRO A 249 -15.12 5.34 20.75
CA PRO A 249 -16.47 5.19 21.31
C PRO A 249 -17.54 4.77 20.29
N PHE A 250 -17.37 5.07 18.99
CA PHE A 250 -18.35 4.80 17.94
C PHE A 250 -18.34 3.34 17.51
N SER A 251 -17.16 2.77 17.19
CA SER A 251 -17.07 1.33 16.99
C SER A 251 -17.41 0.57 18.28
N ASN A 252 -17.10 1.15 19.44
CA ASN A 252 -17.48 0.56 20.72
C ASN A 252 -19.01 0.40 20.84
N ALA A 253 -19.77 1.45 20.51
CA ALA A 253 -21.23 1.42 20.51
C ALA A 253 -21.81 0.54 19.39
N ALA A 254 -21.20 0.52 18.21
CA ALA A 254 -21.74 -0.15 17.02
C ALA A 254 -21.61 -1.69 17.04
N ALA A 255 -20.69 -2.27 17.82
CA ALA A 255 -20.47 -3.72 17.91
C ALA A 255 -20.41 -4.25 19.36
N PRO A 256 -21.51 -4.13 20.14
CA PRO A 256 -21.51 -4.54 21.56
C PRO A 256 -21.36 -6.05 21.78
N GLY A 257 -21.65 -6.86 20.76
CA GLY A 257 -21.53 -8.33 20.79
C GLY A 257 -20.16 -8.89 20.43
N ARG A 258 -19.15 -8.03 20.22
CA ARG A 258 -17.82 -8.44 19.80
C ARG A 258 -17.11 -9.33 20.83
N MET A 259 -16.34 -10.28 20.32
CA MET A 259 -15.41 -11.10 21.10
C MET A 259 -14.02 -10.45 21.02
N PRO A 260 -13.49 -9.88 22.12
CA PRO A 260 -12.20 -9.21 22.11
C PRO A 260 -11.04 -10.19 22.11
N LEU A 261 -9.94 -9.78 21.49
CA LEU A 261 -8.66 -10.48 21.46
C LEU A 261 -7.60 -9.53 22.05
N LEU A 262 -7.39 -9.60 23.37
CA LEU A 262 -6.62 -8.62 24.14
C LEU A 262 -5.10 -8.78 24.00
N GLN A 263 -4.65 -9.85 23.37
CA GLN A 263 -3.23 -10.18 23.19
C GLN A 263 -2.87 -10.38 21.71
N MET A 264 -3.54 -9.65 20.81
CA MET A 264 -3.20 -9.62 19.39
C MET A 264 -1.92 -8.83 19.15
N ARG A 265 -0.90 -9.49 18.60
CA ARG A 265 0.33 -8.82 18.18
C ARG A 265 0.55 -8.92 16.67
N ALA A 266 0.93 -7.79 16.09
CA ALA A 266 1.54 -7.72 14.78
C ALA A 266 2.92 -8.41 14.82
N HIS A 267 3.37 -8.90 13.67
CA HIS A 267 4.73 -9.43 13.52
C HIS A 267 5.74 -8.37 13.17
N ASP A 268 5.22 -7.20 12.84
CA ASP A 268 6.01 -6.08 12.43
C ASP A 268 5.36 -4.76 12.87
N SER A 269 6.21 -3.75 12.96
CA SER A 269 5.99 -2.33 13.17
C SER A 269 5.73 -1.53 11.89
N THR A 270 5.53 -2.19 10.73
CA THR A 270 5.32 -1.53 9.43
C THR A 270 4.12 -2.09 8.67
N THR A 271 3.29 -1.20 8.13
CA THR A 271 2.12 -1.49 7.30
C THR A 271 2.39 -2.58 6.27
N ALA A 272 3.44 -2.36 5.47
CA ALA A 272 3.65 -3.09 4.24
C ALA A 272 3.97 -4.58 4.46
N ILE A 273 4.64 -4.88 5.58
CA ILE A 273 4.96 -6.24 6.02
C ILE A 273 3.75 -6.85 6.71
N SER A 274 3.12 -6.12 7.63
CA SER A 274 1.91 -6.58 8.32
C SER A 274 0.80 -6.98 7.36
N ILE A 275 0.48 -6.16 6.35
CA ILE A 275 -0.52 -6.52 5.32
C ILE A 275 -0.05 -7.71 4.47
N SER A 276 1.26 -7.84 4.22
CA SER A 276 1.80 -8.98 3.49
C SER A 276 1.53 -10.27 4.25
N ASN A 277 1.76 -10.29 5.56
CA ASN A 277 1.52 -11.47 6.41
C ASN A 277 0.03 -11.75 6.61
N ILE A 278 -0.78 -10.75 6.95
CA ILE A 278 -2.22 -10.92 7.16
C ILE A 278 -2.89 -11.50 5.92
N TRP A 279 -2.51 -11.05 4.72
CA TRP A 279 -3.18 -11.48 3.49
C TRP A 279 -2.65 -12.78 2.91
N SER A 280 -1.41 -13.17 3.21
CA SER A 280 -0.79 -14.38 2.66
C SER A 280 -0.74 -15.54 3.64
N GLY A 281 -0.73 -15.25 4.95
CA GLY A 281 -0.48 -16.21 6.03
C GLY A 281 0.95 -16.72 6.11
N VAL A 282 1.88 -16.22 5.27
CA VAL A 282 3.29 -16.64 5.29
C VAL A 282 4.14 -15.67 6.11
N LEU A 283 5.24 -16.17 6.65
CA LEU A 283 6.17 -15.42 7.49
C LEU A 283 6.88 -14.29 6.72
N PRO A 284 7.20 -13.15 7.37
CA PRO A 284 7.93 -12.06 6.71
C PRO A 284 9.38 -12.43 6.38
N THR A 285 9.92 -13.46 7.05
CA THR A 285 11.27 -14.02 6.85
C THR A 285 11.34 -15.06 5.74
N GLU A 286 10.23 -15.35 5.06
CA GLU A 286 10.23 -16.24 3.90
C GLU A 286 11.11 -15.70 2.76
N ARG A 287 11.54 -16.62 1.90
CA ARG A 287 12.33 -16.25 0.73
C ARG A 287 11.51 -15.37 -0.22
N GLN A 288 12.21 -14.49 -0.93
CA GLN A 288 11.61 -13.55 -1.89
C GLN A 288 10.68 -14.25 -2.89
N GLU A 289 11.03 -15.44 -3.37
CA GLU A 289 10.20 -16.20 -4.30
C GLU A 289 8.84 -16.55 -3.69
N VAL A 290 8.82 -17.00 -2.44
CA VAL A 290 7.59 -17.37 -1.72
C VAL A 290 6.73 -16.15 -1.45
N LEU A 291 7.31 -15.04 -0.99
CA LEU A 291 6.57 -13.81 -0.75
C LEU A 291 6.01 -13.22 -2.05
N GLY A 292 6.74 -13.35 -3.16
CA GLY A 292 6.30 -12.93 -4.49
C GLY A 292 5.19 -13.80 -5.09
N SER A 293 5.15 -15.10 -4.75
CA SER A 293 4.25 -16.10 -5.37
C SER A 293 3.12 -16.59 -4.47
N ALA A 294 3.13 -16.34 -3.16
CA ALA A 294 2.09 -16.82 -2.25
C ALA A 294 0.71 -16.24 -2.62
N PRO A 295 -0.32 -17.06 -2.90
CA PRO A 295 -1.65 -16.52 -3.15
C PRO A 295 -2.17 -15.75 -1.93
N LEU A 296 -2.82 -14.62 -2.16
CA LEU A 296 -3.51 -13.86 -1.11
C LEU A 296 -4.92 -14.37 -0.85
N LEU A 297 -5.52 -13.97 0.28
CA LEU A 297 -6.92 -14.27 0.66
C LEU A 297 -7.92 -14.13 -0.51
N TRP A 298 -7.84 -13.07 -1.30
CA TRP A 298 -8.68 -12.87 -2.49
C TRP A 298 -8.57 -13.99 -3.52
N HIS A 299 -7.38 -14.55 -3.75
CA HIS A 299 -7.19 -15.66 -4.69
C HIS A 299 -7.87 -16.93 -4.21
N TYR A 300 -7.79 -17.23 -2.90
CA TYR A 300 -8.48 -18.38 -2.30
C TYR A 300 -10.00 -18.20 -2.33
N ALA A 301 -10.50 -17.02 -1.94
CA ALA A 301 -11.91 -16.68 -1.97
C ALA A 301 -12.48 -16.78 -3.41
N HIS A 302 -11.83 -16.15 -4.38
CA HIS A 302 -12.23 -16.23 -5.79
C HIS A 302 -12.20 -17.68 -6.32
N ALA A 303 -11.18 -18.47 -5.98
CA ALA A 303 -11.10 -19.88 -6.37
C ALA A 303 -12.23 -20.74 -5.76
N ALA A 304 -12.80 -20.31 -4.63
CA ALA A 304 -13.96 -20.91 -3.99
C ALA A 304 -15.31 -20.37 -4.49
N GLY A 305 -15.31 -19.39 -5.40
CA GLY A 305 -16.52 -18.77 -5.95
C GLY A 305 -17.14 -17.71 -5.04
N TRP A 306 -16.38 -17.17 -4.08
CA TRP A 306 -16.80 -16.03 -3.27
C TRP A 306 -16.63 -14.74 -4.07
N ASP A 307 -17.57 -13.81 -3.91
CA ASP A 307 -17.36 -12.44 -4.37
C ASP A 307 -16.31 -11.75 -3.47
N THR A 308 -15.56 -10.79 -3.99
CA THR A 308 -14.52 -10.14 -3.18
C THR A 308 -14.28 -8.67 -3.47
N ALA A 309 -13.90 -7.93 -2.44
CA ALA A 309 -13.63 -6.51 -2.52
C ALA A 309 -12.35 -6.11 -1.78
N TYR A 310 -11.71 -5.04 -2.27
CA TYR A 310 -10.64 -4.35 -1.56
C TYR A 310 -10.81 -2.84 -1.69
N TRP A 311 -11.16 -2.19 -0.59
CA TRP A 311 -11.32 -0.74 -0.52
C TRP A 311 -10.30 -0.16 0.45
N THR A 312 -9.55 0.85 0.02
CA THR A 312 -8.57 1.49 0.88
C THR A 312 -8.54 3.02 0.73
N SER A 313 -8.37 3.71 1.86
CA SER A 313 -8.04 5.14 1.88
C SER A 313 -6.54 5.39 1.73
N GLN A 314 -5.71 4.35 1.64
CA GLN A 314 -4.27 4.49 1.40
C GLN A 314 -3.94 4.89 -0.04
N ASN A 315 -2.94 5.75 -0.18
CA ASN A 315 -2.36 6.05 -1.47
C ASN A 315 -1.35 4.99 -1.86
N LEU A 316 -1.79 4.05 -2.71
CA LEU A 316 -0.96 2.90 -3.12
C LEU A 316 0.29 3.26 -3.96
N MET A 317 0.53 4.54 -4.25
CA MET A 317 1.83 4.97 -4.78
C MET A 317 2.90 5.01 -3.69
N PHE A 318 2.53 5.13 -2.42
CA PHE A 318 3.45 5.04 -1.29
C PHE A 318 4.11 3.65 -1.28
N GLY A 319 5.45 3.64 -1.30
CA GLY A 319 6.25 2.43 -1.46
C GLY A 319 5.86 1.57 -2.67
N ASN A 320 5.11 2.12 -3.63
CA ASN A 320 4.52 1.41 -4.76
C ASN A 320 3.66 0.18 -4.37
N ALA A 321 2.97 0.23 -3.22
CA ALA A 321 2.11 -0.83 -2.70
C ALA A 321 1.07 -1.35 -3.70
N ARG A 322 0.70 -0.53 -4.70
CA ARG A 322 -0.14 -0.93 -5.82
C ARG A 322 0.31 -2.22 -6.48
N LEU A 323 1.62 -2.49 -6.56
CA LEU A 323 2.16 -3.65 -7.26
C LEU A 323 1.90 -4.95 -6.49
N TYR A 324 1.85 -4.86 -5.16
CA TYR A 324 1.57 -5.99 -4.30
C TYR A 324 0.10 -6.45 -4.40
N VAL A 325 -0.82 -5.51 -4.64
CA VAL A 325 -2.27 -5.76 -4.77
C VAL A 325 -2.81 -5.55 -6.18
N GLN A 326 -1.95 -5.40 -7.19
CA GLN A 326 -2.39 -4.97 -8.52
C GLN A 326 -3.38 -5.96 -9.16
N ASP A 327 -3.10 -7.25 -8.99
CA ASP A 327 -3.76 -8.35 -9.71
C ASP A 327 -4.62 -9.24 -8.80
N ILE A 328 -5.00 -8.74 -7.61
CA ILE A 328 -5.95 -9.48 -6.77
C ILE A 328 -7.30 -9.60 -7.49
N PRO A 329 -7.96 -10.77 -7.44
CA PRO A 329 -9.21 -11.00 -8.17
C PRO A 329 -10.40 -10.43 -7.38
N VAL A 330 -10.65 -9.12 -7.52
CA VAL A 330 -11.74 -8.39 -6.86
C VAL A 330 -12.79 -7.90 -7.85
N SER A 331 -14.06 -7.97 -7.45
CA SER A 331 -15.18 -7.36 -8.18
C SER A 331 -15.28 -5.86 -7.89
N HIS A 332 -14.93 -5.44 -6.68
CA HIS A 332 -14.98 -4.04 -6.24
C HIS A 332 -13.62 -3.60 -5.69
N ARG A 333 -13.21 -2.40 -6.10
CA ARG A 333 -11.94 -1.82 -5.69
C ARG A 333 -11.97 -0.32 -5.70
N VAL A 334 -11.45 0.28 -4.62
CA VAL A 334 -11.12 1.70 -4.58
C VAL A 334 -9.79 1.94 -3.88
N VAL A 335 -9.06 2.95 -4.31
CA VAL A 335 -7.84 3.46 -3.67
C VAL A 335 -7.97 4.96 -3.40
N ALA A 336 -7.11 5.52 -2.55
CA ALA A 336 -7.18 6.94 -2.15
C ALA A 336 -7.39 7.92 -3.30
N THR A 337 -6.59 7.78 -4.36
CA THR A 337 -6.59 8.69 -5.51
C THR A 337 -7.90 8.66 -6.32
N GLN A 338 -8.72 7.62 -6.16
CA GLN A 338 -10.07 7.54 -6.72
C GLN A 338 -11.13 8.18 -5.81
N LEU A 339 -10.87 8.24 -4.50
CA LEU A 339 -11.72 8.91 -3.50
C LEU A 339 -11.47 10.43 -3.52
N ASP A 340 -10.19 10.81 -3.56
CA ASP A 340 -9.72 12.18 -3.65
C ASP A 340 -8.52 12.26 -4.61
N PRO A 341 -8.63 12.93 -5.77
CA PRO A 341 -7.50 13.15 -6.68
C PRO A 341 -6.31 13.89 -6.05
N GLY A 342 -6.54 14.62 -4.96
CA GLY A 342 -5.52 15.31 -4.17
C GLY A 342 -5.05 14.53 -2.94
N ALA A 343 -5.40 13.24 -2.83
CA ALA A 343 -4.96 12.38 -1.73
C ALA A 343 -3.44 12.44 -1.57
N ASP A 344 -3.01 12.66 -0.33
CA ASP A 344 -1.60 12.76 0.01
C ASP A 344 -0.91 11.40 -0.15
N LEU A 345 0.41 11.40 -0.31
CA LEU A 345 1.16 10.17 -0.48
C LEU A 345 1.22 9.38 0.84
N ASP A 346 1.36 10.08 1.97
CA ASP A 346 1.63 9.48 3.28
C ASP A 346 0.33 9.09 4.01
N TYR A 347 -0.66 9.99 4.11
CA TYR A 347 -1.90 9.70 4.85
C TYR A 347 -3.11 9.36 3.98
N GLY A 348 -2.99 9.44 2.65
CA GLY A 348 -4.04 9.04 1.72
C GLY A 348 -5.25 9.97 1.65
N ALA A 349 -6.42 9.38 1.40
CA ALA A 349 -7.72 10.06 1.33
C ALA A 349 -8.40 10.06 2.71
N LEU A 350 -9.39 10.91 2.93
CA LEU A 350 -10.07 10.95 4.22
C LEU A 350 -10.83 9.64 4.47
N ASP A 351 -10.67 9.02 5.64
CA ASP A 351 -11.31 7.75 6.02
C ASP A 351 -12.84 7.82 5.89
N ARG A 352 -13.44 9.00 6.14
CA ARG A 352 -14.88 9.22 5.89
C ARG A 352 -15.29 8.99 4.43
N GLN A 353 -14.44 9.35 3.46
CA GLN A 353 -14.72 9.14 2.03
C GLN A 353 -14.64 7.67 1.66
N LEU A 354 -13.74 6.91 2.29
CA LEU A 354 -13.70 5.46 2.15
C LEU A 354 -14.98 4.83 2.68
N THR A 355 -15.41 5.19 3.90
CA THR A 355 -16.69 4.73 4.46
C THR A 355 -17.86 5.05 3.54
N ASP A 356 -17.94 6.29 3.03
CA ASP A 356 -19.04 6.70 2.14
C ASP A 356 -19.06 5.85 0.86
N ARG A 357 -17.89 5.61 0.25
CA ARG A 357 -17.74 4.74 -0.91
C ARG A 357 -18.14 3.28 -0.62
N VAL A 358 -17.71 2.71 0.50
CA VAL A 358 -18.06 1.33 0.87
C VAL A 358 -19.57 1.20 1.08
N ILE A 359 -20.20 2.18 1.73
CA ILE A 359 -21.65 2.22 1.93
C ILE A 359 -22.40 2.29 0.59
N GLU A 360 -21.93 3.09 -0.37
CA GLU A 360 -22.51 3.20 -1.71
C GLU A 360 -22.47 1.86 -2.46
N GLU A 361 -21.35 1.13 -2.37
CA GLU A 361 -21.12 -0.12 -3.10
C GLU A 361 -21.56 -1.38 -2.34
N TRP A 362 -21.92 -1.28 -1.05
CA TRP A 362 -22.20 -2.45 -0.20
C TRP A 362 -23.33 -3.34 -0.73
N GLY A 363 -24.38 -2.73 -1.28
CA GLY A 363 -25.52 -3.44 -1.86
C GLY A 363 -25.23 -4.16 -3.18
N GLU A 364 -24.06 -3.93 -3.78
CA GLU A 364 -23.65 -4.55 -5.04
C GLU A 364 -22.92 -5.88 -4.84
N LEU A 365 -22.44 -6.16 -3.62
CA LEU A 365 -21.76 -7.41 -3.27
C LEU A 365 -22.69 -8.63 -3.37
N VAL A 366 -22.16 -9.72 -3.93
CA VAL A 366 -22.88 -11.00 -4.08
C VAL A 366 -22.50 -11.97 -2.97
N GLU A 367 -23.47 -12.38 -2.15
CA GLU A 367 -23.22 -13.36 -1.07
C GLU A 367 -22.94 -14.78 -1.64
N PRO A 368 -21.95 -15.52 -1.10
CA PRO A 368 -21.04 -15.11 -0.03
C PRO A 368 -19.88 -14.24 -0.53
N PHE A 369 -19.48 -13.26 0.29
CA PHE A 369 -18.36 -12.37 -0.04
C PHE A 369 -17.27 -12.29 1.03
N PHE A 370 -16.03 -12.04 0.59
CA PHE A 370 -14.90 -11.65 1.42
C PHE A 370 -14.44 -10.24 1.05
N ALA A 371 -14.54 -9.29 1.97
CA ALA A 371 -14.17 -7.90 1.73
C ALA A 371 -13.14 -7.38 2.74
N VAL A 372 -12.28 -6.48 2.30
CA VAL A 372 -11.34 -5.77 3.16
C VAL A 372 -11.57 -4.26 3.01
N VAL A 373 -11.79 -3.58 4.13
CA VAL A 373 -11.87 -2.12 4.23
C VAL A 373 -10.65 -1.65 5.02
N HIS A 374 -9.75 -0.94 4.36
CA HIS A 374 -8.42 -0.61 4.88
C HIS A 374 -8.24 0.91 5.01
N TYR A 375 -8.35 1.38 6.25
CA TYR A 375 -8.24 2.78 6.64
C TYR A 375 -6.77 3.23 6.76
N SER A 376 -6.52 4.54 6.77
CA SER A 376 -5.14 5.08 6.67
C SER A 376 -4.85 6.34 7.47
N ASN A 377 -5.87 7.08 7.93
CA ASN A 377 -5.63 8.43 8.46
C ASN A 377 -5.01 8.47 9.87
N VAL A 378 -4.93 7.31 10.53
CA VAL A 378 -4.19 7.14 11.80
C VAL A 378 -2.67 7.09 11.55
N HIS A 379 -2.21 6.95 10.31
CA HIS A 379 -0.80 7.12 9.92
C HIS A 379 -0.31 8.58 10.07
N PHE A 380 0.97 8.76 10.42
CA PHE A 380 1.60 10.07 10.39
C PHE A 380 1.96 10.49 8.94
N PRO A 381 1.62 11.71 8.48
CA PRO A 381 1.17 12.86 9.25
C PRO A 381 -0.33 12.87 9.50
N TYR A 382 -0.69 12.96 10.79
CA TYR A 382 -2.07 12.71 11.18
C TYR A 382 -3.08 13.73 10.67
N VAL A 383 -4.22 13.20 10.24
CA VAL A 383 -5.39 13.97 9.80
C VAL A 383 -6.28 14.29 11.01
N ILE A 384 -6.56 15.57 11.24
CA ILE A 384 -7.39 16.02 12.38
C ILE A 384 -8.55 16.90 11.93
N ASP A 385 -9.66 16.81 12.65
CA ASP A 385 -10.74 17.79 12.66
C ASP A 385 -10.87 18.38 14.07
N PRO A 386 -10.52 19.66 14.29
CA PRO A 386 -10.62 20.31 15.60
C PRO A 386 -12.01 20.24 16.25
N ARG A 387 -13.08 20.06 15.45
CA ARG A 387 -14.45 19.91 15.96
C ARG A 387 -14.70 18.54 16.59
N HIS A 388 -13.84 17.56 16.31
CA HIS A 388 -13.93 16.18 16.74
C HIS A 388 -12.63 15.77 17.48
N SER A 389 -12.16 16.63 18.39
CA SER A 389 -10.89 16.46 19.11
C SER A 389 -11.08 16.52 20.64
N PRO A 390 -11.72 15.51 21.25
CA PRO A 390 -12.09 15.53 22.68
C PRO A 390 -10.88 15.41 23.63
N PHE A 391 -9.76 14.86 23.20
CA PHE A 391 -8.57 14.68 24.04
C PHE A 391 -7.75 15.97 24.05
N GLN A 392 -7.80 16.71 25.16
CA GLN A 392 -7.14 17.99 25.35
C GLN A 392 -6.33 17.99 26.66
N PRO A 393 -5.21 18.74 26.76
CA PRO A 393 -4.60 19.54 25.68
C PRO A 393 -3.99 18.67 24.57
N SER A 394 -4.08 19.12 23.32
CA SER A 394 -3.55 18.42 22.15
C SER A 394 -2.74 19.39 21.26
N GLU A 395 -1.51 19.02 20.94
CA GLU A 395 -0.57 19.86 20.18
C GLU A 395 0.18 19.07 19.10
N ARG A 396 0.54 19.74 17.99
CA ARG A 396 1.36 19.15 16.93
C ARG A 396 2.86 19.12 17.25
N SER A 397 3.27 19.77 18.34
CA SER A 397 4.68 19.82 18.72
C SER A 397 5.15 18.41 19.08
N LYS A 398 6.11 17.89 18.33
CA LYS A 398 6.78 16.63 18.64
C LYS A 398 7.84 16.80 19.73
N SER A 399 7.97 17.94 20.41
CA SER A 399 9.02 18.14 21.42
C SER A 399 8.82 17.23 22.65
N PRO A 400 9.89 16.74 23.31
CA PRO A 400 9.77 15.84 24.45
C PRO A 400 8.91 16.41 25.61
N ASP A 401 8.98 17.72 25.87
CA ASP A 401 8.18 18.40 26.88
C ASP A 401 6.68 18.45 26.57
N ARG A 402 6.28 18.16 25.32
CA ARG A 402 4.89 18.15 24.84
C ARG A 402 4.38 16.76 24.49
N ASN A 403 5.09 15.70 24.90
CA ASN A 403 4.79 14.34 24.47
C ASN A 403 3.34 13.91 24.79
N GLU A 404 2.84 14.21 25.98
CA GLU A 404 1.44 13.92 26.35
C GLU A 404 0.44 14.65 25.44
N HIS A 405 0.72 15.91 25.09
CA HIS A 405 -0.13 16.70 24.20
C HIS A 405 -0.09 16.15 22.77
N PHE A 406 1.06 15.66 22.32
CA PHE A 406 1.21 14.98 21.03
C PHE A 406 0.51 13.61 21.02
N PHE A 407 0.53 12.88 22.13
CA PHE A 407 -0.23 11.63 22.26
C PHE A 407 -1.74 11.86 22.31
N ASN A 408 -2.20 12.95 22.93
CA ASN A 408 -3.61 13.38 22.83
C ASN A 408 -3.98 13.79 21.39
N TYR A 409 -3.04 14.39 20.65
CA TYR A 409 -3.23 14.68 19.22
C TYR A 409 -3.46 13.40 18.41
N TYR A 410 -2.68 12.33 18.66
CA TYR A 410 -2.91 11.01 18.09
C TYR A 410 -4.26 10.40 18.49
N LYS A 411 -4.64 10.43 19.77
CA LYS A 411 -5.95 9.95 20.23
C LYS A 411 -7.12 10.65 19.52
N ASN A 412 -7.01 11.95 19.23
CA ASN A 412 -8.02 12.68 18.45
C ASN A 412 -8.13 12.19 16.99
N VAL A 413 -7.05 11.66 16.44
CA VAL A 413 -7.00 11.12 15.07
C VAL A 413 -7.63 9.74 15.04
N VAL A 414 -7.31 8.89 16.02
CA VAL A 414 -7.99 7.60 16.24
C VAL A 414 -9.50 7.83 16.42
N TYR A 415 -9.90 8.82 17.20
CA TYR A 415 -11.30 9.21 17.37
C TYR A 415 -11.98 9.62 16.06
N LEU A 416 -11.29 10.39 15.21
CA LEU A 416 -11.83 10.80 13.92
C LEU A 416 -11.99 9.60 12.96
N SER A 417 -11.03 8.67 12.92
CA SER A 417 -11.15 7.45 12.12
C SER A 417 -12.25 6.54 12.67
N ASP A 418 -12.37 6.41 14.00
CA ASP A 418 -13.41 5.61 14.65
C ASP A 418 -14.83 6.09 14.32
N MET A 419 -15.05 7.41 14.15
CA MET A 419 -16.32 7.93 13.64
C MET A 419 -16.70 7.36 12.26
N ALA A 420 -15.71 7.16 11.38
CA ALA A 420 -15.91 6.60 10.06
C ALA A 420 -16.13 5.07 10.13
N VAL A 421 -15.40 4.38 11.01
CA VAL A 421 -15.57 2.94 11.26
C VAL A 421 -16.92 2.63 11.89
N GLY A 422 -17.31 3.35 12.94
CA GLY A 422 -18.59 3.17 13.63
C GLY A 422 -19.76 3.32 12.66
N ARG A 423 -19.74 4.36 11.82
CA ARG A 423 -20.75 4.56 10.76
C ARG A 423 -20.81 3.40 9.77
N LEU A 424 -19.65 2.84 9.39
CA LEU A 424 -19.61 1.66 8.52
C LEU A 424 -20.22 0.44 9.20
N ILE A 425 -19.85 0.15 10.45
CA ILE A 425 -20.39 -1.00 11.20
C ILE A 425 -21.90 -0.86 11.37
N GLU A 426 -22.40 0.32 11.75
CA GLU A 426 -23.83 0.60 11.85
C GLU A 426 -24.55 0.36 10.53
N HIS A 427 -23.98 0.82 9.41
CA HIS A 427 -24.55 0.58 8.09
C HIS A 427 -24.60 -0.91 7.77
N ILE A 428 -23.47 -1.62 7.92
CA ILE A 428 -23.37 -3.06 7.66
C ILE A 428 -24.42 -3.80 8.48
N ARG A 429 -24.51 -3.54 9.80
CA ARG A 429 -25.47 -4.20 10.69
C ARG A 429 -26.92 -3.85 10.38
N GLY A 430 -27.17 -2.71 9.74
CA GLY A 430 -28.48 -2.31 9.24
C GLY A 430 -28.92 -2.93 7.92
N THR A 431 -28.06 -3.67 7.21
CA THR A 431 -28.41 -4.30 5.92
C THR A 431 -28.87 -5.75 6.09
N PRO A 432 -29.67 -6.29 5.13
CA PRO A 432 -30.05 -7.70 5.15
C PRO A 432 -28.87 -8.67 5.11
N SER A 433 -27.77 -8.31 4.43
CA SER A 433 -26.52 -9.08 4.41
C SER A 433 -25.76 -8.99 5.73
N GLY A 434 -25.92 -7.89 6.47
CA GLY A 434 -25.33 -7.64 7.78
C GLY A 434 -25.60 -8.70 8.83
N GLU A 435 -26.80 -9.27 8.83
CA GLU A 435 -27.18 -10.38 9.73
C GLU A 435 -26.34 -11.63 9.52
N ARG A 436 -25.71 -11.77 8.34
CA ARG A 436 -24.85 -12.90 7.97
C ARG A 436 -23.37 -12.52 7.87
N THR A 437 -22.99 -11.30 8.22
CA THR A 437 -21.61 -10.83 8.04
C THR A 437 -20.82 -10.93 9.34
N VAL A 438 -19.75 -11.72 9.33
CA VAL A 438 -18.73 -11.71 10.39
C VAL A 438 -17.76 -10.57 10.12
N ILE A 439 -17.57 -9.69 11.10
CA ILE A 439 -16.61 -8.58 11.03
C ILE A 439 -15.41 -8.93 11.90
N VAL A 440 -14.23 -8.91 11.32
CA VAL A 440 -12.94 -8.98 12.01
C VAL A 440 -12.33 -7.59 11.95
N TYR A 441 -11.98 -7.03 13.09
CA TYR A 441 -11.34 -5.72 13.18
C TYR A 441 -9.93 -5.87 13.73
N THR A 442 -8.95 -5.21 13.11
CA THR A 442 -7.61 -5.07 13.70
C THR A 442 -6.86 -3.85 13.15
N SER A 443 -5.65 -3.61 13.66
CA SER A 443 -4.67 -2.68 13.10
C SER A 443 -3.48 -3.45 12.55
N ASP A 444 -2.81 -2.94 11.53
CA ASP A 444 -1.58 -3.53 10.98
C ASP A 444 -0.38 -3.47 11.94
N HIS A 445 -0.23 -2.39 12.70
CA HIS A 445 0.73 -2.18 13.78
C HIS A 445 0.28 -0.99 14.67
N GLY A 446 1.10 -0.63 15.66
CA GLY A 446 0.94 0.52 16.56
C GLY A 446 1.97 1.63 16.32
N GLU A 447 2.19 2.50 17.29
CA GLU A 447 3.13 3.62 17.18
C GLU A 447 3.72 4.03 18.53
N SER A 448 5.02 4.34 18.57
CA SER A 448 5.73 4.78 19.76
C SER A 448 5.52 6.26 20.06
N PHE A 449 5.34 6.56 21.36
CA PHE A 449 5.24 7.90 21.94
C PHE A 449 6.20 8.06 23.12
N ARG A 450 7.47 7.71 22.91
CA ARG A 450 8.61 7.86 23.85
C ARG A 450 8.58 7.03 25.11
N GLU A 451 7.78 5.96 25.17
CA GLU A 451 7.88 4.94 26.20
C GLU A 451 9.32 4.40 26.27
N HIS A 452 9.91 4.10 25.11
CA HIS A 452 11.32 3.74 24.94
C HIS A 452 12.15 4.83 24.24
N TRP A 453 11.81 6.10 24.45
CA TRP A 453 12.46 7.29 23.84
C TRP A 453 12.41 7.38 22.30
N GLN A 454 11.71 6.47 21.64
CA GLN A 454 11.42 6.50 20.20
C GLN A 454 10.08 7.21 19.94
N LEU A 455 9.91 7.74 18.73
CA LEU A 455 8.67 8.38 18.31
C LEU A 455 8.37 7.95 16.88
N GLY A 456 7.17 7.44 16.64
CA GLY A 456 6.82 6.83 15.36
C GLY A 456 6.85 5.30 15.41
N HIS A 457 6.90 4.68 14.24
CA HIS A 457 6.96 3.23 14.08
C HIS A 457 8.13 2.86 13.16
N THR A 458 8.28 1.59 12.78
CA THR A 458 9.42 1.00 12.02
C THR A 458 10.74 0.93 12.77
N SER A 459 10.82 1.38 14.02
CA SER A 459 12.09 1.60 14.72
C SER A 459 12.36 0.62 15.87
N SER A 460 11.38 -0.20 16.20
CA SER A 460 11.49 -1.21 17.26
C SER A 460 10.48 -2.34 17.10
N LEU A 461 10.45 -3.24 18.08
CA LEU A 461 9.44 -4.30 18.23
C LEU A 461 8.80 -4.24 19.63
N TRP A 462 8.77 -3.05 20.24
CA TRP A 462 8.10 -2.80 21.51
C TRP A 462 6.58 -2.96 21.38
N ASP A 463 5.90 -3.32 22.46
CA ASP A 463 4.46 -3.55 22.45
C ASP A 463 3.68 -2.29 22.04
N GLU A 464 4.18 -1.07 22.23
CA GLU A 464 3.56 0.13 21.66
C GLU A 464 3.52 0.14 20.12
N GLU A 465 4.43 -0.56 19.43
CA GLU A 465 4.45 -0.70 17.96
C GLU A 465 3.79 -2.01 17.48
N ILE A 466 3.66 -3.06 18.31
CA ILE A 466 3.15 -4.36 17.85
C ILE A 466 1.88 -4.87 18.55
N LEU A 467 1.51 -4.37 19.73
CA LEU A 467 0.25 -4.74 20.39
C LEU A 467 -0.91 -3.92 19.81
N VAL A 468 -1.71 -4.57 18.99
CA VAL A 468 -2.76 -3.94 18.16
C VAL A 468 -4.16 -4.29 18.66
N PRO A 469 -5.16 -3.42 18.45
CA PRO A 469 -6.53 -3.77 18.79
C PRO A 469 -7.00 -4.92 17.89
N ALA A 470 -7.74 -5.87 18.45
CA ALA A 470 -8.42 -6.88 17.65
C ALA A 470 -9.70 -7.41 18.30
N TRP A 471 -10.73 -7.61 17.49
CA TRP A 471 -11.98 -8.24 17.92
C TRP A 471 -12.75 -8.83 16.74
N ILE A 472 -13.62 -9.80 17.05
CA ILE A 472 -14.51 -10.44 16.07
C ILE A 472 -15.96 -10.21 16.50
N ASP A 473 -16.73 -9.53 15.66
CA ASP A 473 -18.18 -9.37 15.83
C ASP A 473 -18.92 -10.29 14.85
N ALA A 474 -19.58 -11.30 15.41
CA ALA A 474 -20.25 -12.34 14.66
C ALA A 474 -21.71 -12.46 15.13
N PRO A 475 -22.70 -12.12 14.30
CA PRO A 475 -24.12 -12.26 14.63
C PRO A 475 -24.49 -13.69 15.03
N GLU A 476 -25.59 -13.84 15.77
CA GLU A 476 -26.09 -15.17 16.12
C GLU A 476 -26.36 -16.01 14.85
N GLY A 477 -26.00 -17.30 14.90
CA GLY A 477 -26.17 -18.21 13.76
C GLY A 477 -25.08 -18.13 12.68
N THR A 478 -24.19 -17.12 12.70
CA THR A 478 -23.06 -17.03 11.74
C THR A 478 -21.87 -17.88 12.12
N LEU A 479 -21.74 -18.28 13.40
CA LEU A 479 -20.72 -19.21 13.89
C LEU A 479 -21.39 -20.45 14.47
N ALA A 480 -20.76 -21.61 14.32
CA ALA A 480 -21.07 -22.79 15.09
C ALA A 480 -20.70 -22.59 16.58
N PRO A 481 -21.34 -23.30 17.53
CA PRO A 481 -21.06 -23.16 18.95
C PRO A 481 -19.57 -23.34 19.31
N GLU A 482 -18.91 -24.31 18.69
CA GLU A 482 -17.49 -24.60 18.87
C GLU A 482 -16.58 -23.48 18.34
N GLU A 483 -16.91 -22.89 17.18
CA GLU A 483 -16.17 -21.74 16.62
C GLU A 483 -16.28 -20.53 17.56
N ARG A 484 -17.49 -20.24 18.04
CA ARG A 484 -17.74 -19.14 18.99
C ARG A 484 -17.00 -19.36 20.30
N ALA A 485 -17.05 -20.58 20.85
CA ALA A 485 -16.37 -20.93 22.09
C ALA A 485 -14.84 -20.80 21.96
N SER A 486 -14.28 -21.22 20.82
CA SER A 486 -12.86 -21.09 20.53
C SER A 486 -12.41 -19.62 20.49
N ILE A 487 -13.13 -18.77 19.73
CA ILE A 487 -12.80 -17.34 19.61
C ILE A 487 -12.95 -16.65 20.98
N ALA A 488 -14.04 -16.91 21.70
CA ALA A 488 -14.25 -16.34 23.02
C ALA A 488 -13.18 -16.79 24.03
N GLY A 489 -12.71 -18.04 23.94
CA GLY A 489 -11.62 -18.57 24.74
C GLY A 489 -10.24 -17.99 24.40
N ALA A 490 -10.10 -17.33 23.24
CA ALA A 490 -8.84 -16.69 22.83
C ALA A 490 -8.64 -15.28 23.44
N ARG A 491 -9.60 -14.80 24.25
CA ARG A 491 -9.63 -13.44 24.80
C ARG A 491 -8.29 -12.96 25.37
N ASP A 492 -7.72 -13.76 26.27
CA ASP A 492 -6.51 -13.43 27.01
C ASP A 492 -5.30 -14.26 26.54
N THR A 493 -5.45 -15.01 25.44
CA THR A 493 -4.38 -15.84 24.88
C THR A 493 -3.62 -15.07 23.81
N PHE A 494 -2.31 -15.27 23.72
CA PHE A 494 -1.50 -14.73 22.62
C PHE A 494 -2.05 -15.19 21.27
N VAL A 495 -2.36 -14.21 20.43
CA VAL A 495 -2.81 -14.39 19.05
C VAL A 495 -2.03 -13.43 18.16
N TRP A 496 -1.93 -13.81 16.89
CA TRP A 496 -0.94 -13.26 15.98
C TRP A 496 -1.57 -12.83 14.67
N HIS A 497 -0.99 -11.87 13.97
CA HIS A 497 -1.40 -11.56 12.58
C HIS A 497 -1.34 -12.77 11.65
N LEU A 498 -0.41 -13.71 11.88
CA LEU A 498 -0.32 -14.98 11.15
C LEU A 498 -1.50 -15.92 11.41
N ASP A 499 -2.25 -15.74 12.50
CA ASP A 499 -3.47 -16.51 12.77
C ASP A 499 -4.67 -15.99 11.95
N LEU A 500 -4.60 -14.75 11.43
CA LEU A 500 -5.72 -14.13 10.73
C LEU A 500 -5.98 -14.78 9.36
N ALA A 501 -4.95 -15.02 8.54
CA ALA A 501 -5.14 -15.71 7.26
C ALA A 501 -5.79 -17.11 7.42
N PRO A 502 -5.28 -18.00 8.29
CA PRO A 502 -5.95 -19.24 8.68
C PRO A 502 -7.39 -19.04 9.15
N THR A 503 -7.64 -18.01 9.98
CA THR A 503 -8.98 -17.69 10.47
C THR A 503 -9.94 -17.33 9.35
N PHE A 504 -9.53 -16.47 8.41
CA PHE A 504 -10.36 -16.11 7.26
C PHE A 504 -10.63 -17.30 6.35
N LEU A 505 -9.62 -18.14 6.10
CA LEU A 505 -9.78 -19.36 5.31
C LEU A 505 -10.75 -20.35 5.99
N ASP A 506 -10.71 -20.47 7.31
CA ASP A 506 -11.64 -21.33 8.05
C ASP A 506 -13.05 -20.76 8.12
N LEU A 507 -13.19 -19.44 8.33
CA LEU A 507 -14.48 -18.74 8.26
C LEU A 507 -15.15 -18.90 6.88
N MET A 508 -14.35 -18.92 5.80
CA MET A 508 -14.82 -19.21 4.45
C MET A 508 -15.09 -20.72 4.20
N GLY A 509 -14.76 -21.59 5.16
CA GLY A 509 -14.92 -23.04 5.03
C GLY A 509 -13.90 -23.70 4.12
N LEU A 510 -12.71 -23.11 3.99
CA LEU A 510 -11.63 -23.57 3.11
C LEU A 510 -10.50 -24.27 3.86
N TRP A 511 -10.38 -24.10 5.18
CA TRP A 511 -9.22 -24.60 5.92
C TRP A 511 -8.99 -26.12 5.78
N ASP A 512 -10.08 -26.90 5.73
CA ASP A 512 -10.03 -28.36 5.55
C ASP A 512 -10.18 -28.81 4.08
N GLU A 513 -10.31 -27.90 3.12
CA GLU A 513 -10.39 -28.25 1.69
C GLU A 513 -9.06 -28.93 1.28
N PRO A 514 -9.08 -30.20 0.82
CA PRO A 514 -7.85 -30.95 0.56
C PRO A 514 -6.89 -30.28 -0.42
N ARG A 515 -7.43 -29.53 -1.41
CA ARG A 515 -6.62 -28.79 -2.39
C ARG A 515 -5.91 -27.57 -1.81
N LEU A 516 -6.32 -27.08 -0.63
CA LEU A 516 -5.64 -26.00 0.09
C LEU A 516 -4.38 -26.50 0.82
N ALA A 517 -4.25 -27.81 1.08
CA ALA A 517 -3.21 -28.37 1.93
C ALA A 517 -1.76 -27.91 1.59
N PRO A 518 -1.32 -27.82 0.31
CA PRO A 518 0.03 -27.33 -0.01
C PRO A 518 0.26 -25.86 0.36
N PHE A 519 -0.80 -25.04 0.29
CA PHE A 519 -0.74 -23.63 0.68
C PHE A 519 -0.77 -23.47 2.20
N ARG A 520 -1.69 -24.20 2.84
CA ARG A 520 -1.84 -24.26 4.30
C ARG A 520 -0.54 -24.69 4.99
N ALA A 521 0.23 -25.60 4.39
CA ALA A 521 1.49 -26.09 4.96
C ALA A 521 2.56 -25.00 5.13
N ARG A 522 2.42 -23.83 4.47
CA ARG A 522 3.31 -22.66 4.64
C ARG A 522 2.83 -21.67 5.71
N MET A 523 1.62 -21.87 6.23
CA MET A 523 1.05 -21.01 7.26
C MET A 523 1.40 -21.59 8.63
N ILE A 524 2.12 -20.82 9.44
CA ILE A 524 2.44 -21.24 10.81
C ILE A 524 1.31 -20.95 11.80
N GLY A 525 0.41 -20.02 11.43
CA GLY A 525 -0.71 -19.62 12.27
C GLY A 525 -1.83 -20.67 12.31
N HIS A 526 -2.67 -20.58 13.33
CA HIS A 526 -3.81 -21.46 13.53
C HIS A 526 -5.13 -20.66 13.52
N PRO A 527 -6.22 -21.20 12.94
CA PRO A 527 -7.50 -20.49 12.93
C PRO A 527 -8.03 -20.23 14.34
N LEU A 528 -8.45 -19.00 14.63
CA LEU A 528 -9.06 -18.63 15.91
C LEU A 528 -10.42 -19.32 16.13
N THR A 529 -11.06 -19.79 15.04
CA THR A 529 -12.27 -20.61 15.03
C THR A 529 -12.06 -22.04 15.55
N ARG A 530 -10.82 -22.46 15.81
CA ARG A 530 -10.48 -23.81 16.29
C ARG A 530 -9.67 -23.76 17.58
N PRO A 531 -9.67 -24.78 18.45
CA PRO A 531 -8.97 -24.72 19.73
C PRO A 531 -7.43 -24.68 19.61
N GLU A 532 -6.83 -25.10 18.49
CA GLU A 532 -5.38 -25.04 18.30
C GLU A 532 -4.86 -23.59 18.28
N ARG A 533 -3.69 -23.35 18.87
CA ARG A 533 -3.08 -22.01 18.99
C ARG A 533 -1.62 -22.05 18.55
N THR A 534 -1.14 -20.90 18.08
CA THR A 534 0.27 -20.69 17.71
C THR A 534 1.10 -20.49 18.96
N VAL A 535 1.62 -21.60 19.48
CA VAL A 535 2.45 -21.67 20.70
C VAL A 535 3.94 -21.87 20.41
N ALA A 536 4.30 -22.10 19.15
CA ALA A 536 5.68 -22.13 18.71
C ALA A 536 6.28 -20.71 18.74
N PRO A 537 7.62 -20.58 18.82
CA PRO A 537 8.28 -19.29 18.68
C PRO A 537 7.91 -18.59 17.38
N VAL A 538 7.47 -17.34 17.48
CA VAL A 538 7.05 -16.51 16.36
C VAL A 538 8.11 -15.43 16.11
N PRO A 539 8.73 -15.36 14.93
CA PRO A 539 9.70 -14.32 14.62
C PRO A 539 9.01 -12.98 14.38
N LEU A 540 9.68 -11.91 14.78
CA LEU A 540 9.25 -10.53 14.64
C LEU A 540 10.34 -9.76 13.89
N THR A 541 9.97 -8.98 12.87
CA THR A 541 10.94 -8.17 12.12
C THR A 541 10.26 -7.15 11.22
N ASN A 542 10.92 -6.01 11.05
CA ASN A 542 10.58 -4.97 10.09
C ASN A 542 11.31 -5.04 8.77
N CYS A 543 12.10 -6.10 8.57
CA CYS A 543 12.82 -6.33 7.34
C CYS A 543 12.23 -7.53 6.61
N THR A 544 11.94 -7.35 5.32
CA THR A 544 11.59 -8.46 4.43
C THR A 544 12.20 -8.26 3.04
N TRP A 545 12.21 -9.32 2.24
CA TRP A 545 12.67 -9.24 0.85
C TRP A 545 11.78 -8.37 -0.05
N VAL A 546 10.50 -8.23 0.30
CA VAL A 546 9.52 -7.44 -0.47
C VAL A 546 9.50 -5.98 -0.06
N TRP A 547 9.94 -5.63 1.16
CA TRP A 547 9.83 -4.28 1.70
C TRP A 547 11.10 -3.86 2.44
N GLY A 548 11.47 -2.60 2.20
CA GLY A 548 12.61 -1.94 2.82
C GLY A 548 12.49 -1.93 4.33
N CYS A 549 13.61 -2.00 5.04
CA CYS A 549 13.62 -1.58 6.44
C CYS A 549 14.56 -0.39 6.55
N SER A 550 14.08 0.68 7.19
CA SER A 550 14.87 1.88 7.44
C SER A 550 15.95 1.62 8.50
N PHE A 551 15.62 0.80 9.49
CA PHE A 551 16.52 0.29 10.52
C PHE A 551 16.24 -1.20 10.69
N ARG A 552 17.24 -2.05 10.89
CA ARG A 552 16.96 -3.49 11.07
C ARG A 552 16.55 -3.79 12.50
N ASN A 553 15.37 -4.39 12.67
CA ASN A 553 14.89 -4.88 13.95
C ASN A 553 14.58 -6.37 13.87
N TRP A 554 15.01 -7.10 14.89
CA TRP A 554 14.86 -8.55 14.99
C TRP A 554 14.30 -8.92 16.35
N GLY A 555 13.36 -9.84 16.36
CA GLY A 555 12.79 -10.33 17.58
C GLY A 555 12.18 -11.70 17.41
N MET A 556 11.80 -12.27 18.53
CA MET A 556 11.07 -13.52 18.57
C MET A 556 10.27 -13.56 19.85
N MET A 557 9.09 -14.18 19.80
CA MET A 557 8.23 -14.26 20.97
C MET A 557 7.62 -15.65 21.08
N GLN A 558 7.56 -16.17 22.31
CA GLN A 558 6.89 -17.42 22.62
C GLN A 558 6.13 -17.27 23.95
N GLY A 559 4.80 -17.32 23.86
CA GLY A 559 3.97 -16.95 25.00
C GLY A 559 4.32 -15.54 25.48
N PRO A 560 4.52 -15.29 26.78
CA PRO A 560 4.82 -13.95 27.28
C PRO A 560 6.29 -13.55 27.15
N LEU A 561 7.19 -14.47 26.79
CA LEU A 561 8.60 -14.16 26.65
C LEU A 561 8.85 -13.59 25.26
N LYS A 562 9.34 -12.36 25.21
CA LYS A 562 9.73 -11.65 23.99
C LYS A 562 11.20 -11.30 24.05
N ILE A 563 11.87 -11.45 22.91
CA ILE A 563 13.18 -10.85 22.67
C ILE A 563 13.08 -9.83 21.56
N GLU A 564 13.84 -8.74 21.69
CA GLU A 564 14.02 -7.75 20.65
C GLU A 564 15.48 -7.29 20.59
N ALA A 565 15.93 -6.90 19.40
CA ALA A 565 17.14 -6.16 19.19
C ALA A 565 17.01 -5.29 17.94
N ARG A 566 17.65 -4.13 17.98
CA ARG A 566 17.79 -3.21 16.85
C ARG A 566 19.20 -3.31 16.31
N GLU A 567 19.44 -2.80 15.09
CA GLU A 567 20.71 -2.93 14.37
C GLU A 567 21.95 -2.45 15.13
N TRP A 568 21.80 -1.56 16.10
CA TRP A 568 22.87 -1.01 16.93
C TRP A 568 23.01 -1.66 18.32
N ASP A 569 22.12 -2.57 18.71
CA ASP A 569 22.23 -3.25 20.00
C ASP A 569 23.37 -4.30 19.96
N GLY A 570 23.84 -4.78 21.11
CA GLY A 570 24.93 -5.78 21.18
C GLY A 570 24.45 -7.20 21.53
N GLU A 571 23.19 -7.31 21.93
CA GLU A 571 22.53 -8.51 22.44
C GLU A 571 21.02 -8.38 22.21
N PHE A 572 20.29 -9.48 22.37
CA PHE A 572 18.84 -9.45 22.49
C PHE A 572 18.43 -9.05 23.90
N HIS A 573 17.54 -8.07 24.00
CA HIS A 573 16.88 -7.74 25.25
C HIS A 573 15.68 -8.66 25.47
N CYS A 574 15.54 -9.22 26.67
CA CYS A 574 14.51 -10.20 27.00
C CYS A 574 13.49 -9.62 27.99
N PHE A 575 12.20 -9.81 27.70
CA PHE A 575 11.10 -9.29 28.51
C PHE A 575 10.01 -10.35 28.70
N ASN A 576 9.32 -10.28 29.84
CA ASN A 576 8.05 -10.96 30.05
C ASN A 576 6.94 -9.91 29.93
N VAL A 577 6.27 -9.85 28.77
CA VAL A 577 5.33 -8.75 28.46
C VAL A 577 4.02 -8.77 29.27
N LEU A 578 3.76 -9.83 30.04
CA LEU A 578 2.61 -9.86 30.97
C LEU A 578 3.00 -9.36 32.37
N GLU A 579 4.21 -9.66 32.82
CA GLU A 579 4.74 -9.20 34.11
C GLU A 579 5.33 -7.78 34.03
N ASP A 580 5.83 -7.41 32.85
CA ASP A 580 6.42 -6.13 32.50
C ASP A 580 5.83 -5.61 31.18
N PRO A 581 4.57 -5.13 31.18
CA PRO A 581 3.89 -4.67 29.96
C PRO A 581 4.46 -3.38 29.37
N LEU A 582 5.37 -2.71 30.09
CA LEU A 582 6.10 -1.54 29.61
C LEU A 582 7.54 -1.88 29.22
N GLU A 583 7.94 -3.15 29.36
CA GLU A 583 9.25 -3.66 28.92
C GLU A 583 10.45 -2.89 29.49
N LEU A 584 10.32 -2.44 30.75
CA LEU A 584 11.33 -1.62 31.41
C LEU A 584 12.49 -2.43 32.00
N THR A 585 12.31 -3.74 32.19
CA THR A 585 13.25 -4.62 32.88
C THR A 585 13.75 -5.72 31.95
N ASN A 586 14.91 -5.47 31.34
CA ASN A 586 15.62 -6.51 30.58
C ASN A 586 16.08 -7.64 31.52
N LEU A 587 15.55 -8.85 31.30
CA LEU A 587 15.87 -10.07 32.05
C LEU A 587 17.20 -10.71 31.60
N GLY A 588 17.76 -10.26 30.48
CA GLY A 588 18.94 -10.81 29.81
C GLY A 588 18.61 -12.04 28.96
N GLU A 589 19.40 -12.27 27.90
CA GLU A 589 19.14 -13.30 26.88
C GLU A 589 18.84 -14.70 27.45
N GLN A 590 19.58 -15.10 28.48
CA GLN A 590 19.46 -16.43 29.07
C GLN A 590 18.08 -16.69 29.69
N ALA A 591 17.39 -15.64 30.15
CA ALA A 591 16.05 -15.75 30.69
C ALA A 591 15.00 -16.10 29.62
N CYS A 592 15.26 -15.76 28.35
CA CYS A 592 14.40 -16.06 27.22
C CYS A 592 14.89 -17.25 26.37
N ALA A 593 15.84 -18.05 26.84
CA ALA A 593 16.29 -19.23 26.09
C ALA A 593 15.10 -20.18 25.78
N PRO A 594 14.99 -20.73 24.56
CA PRO A 594 15.97 -20.71 23.47
C PRO A 594 15.77 -19.59 22.42
N LEU A 595 14.93 -18.58 22.68
CA LEU A 595 14.56 -17.58 21.67
C LEU A 595 15.75 -16.86 21.03
N PRO A 596 16.78 -16.39 21.77
CA PRO A 596 17.92 -15.70 21.16
C PRO A 596 18.67 -16.56 20.13
N ASP A 597 18.86 -17.85 20.43
CA ASP A 597 19.57 -18.76 19.54
C ASP A 597 18.75 -19.10 18.28
N LEU A 598 17.43 -19.22 18.44
CA LEU A 598 16.52 -19.38 17.30
C LEU A 598 16.49 -18.14 16.41
N ALA A 599 16.47 -16.94 17.00
CA ALA A 599 16.55 -15.68 16.26
C ALA A 599 17.86 -15.57 15.48
N ARG A 600 19.00 -15.89 16.10
CA ARG A 600 20.31 -15.94 15.42
C ARG A 600 20.34 -16.91 14.25
N ALA A 601 19.75 -18.08 14.45
CA ALA A 601 19.67 -19.10 13.41
C ALA A 601 18.79 -18.69 12.23
N LEU A 602 17.78 -17.85 12.47
CA LEU A 602 16.85 -17.37 11.44
C LEU A 602 17.35 -16.13 10.70
N PHE A 603 17.81 -15.11 11.42
CA PHE A 603 18.15 -13.81 10.85
C PHE A 603 19.57 -13.76 10.30
N HIS A 604 20.47 -14.63 10.76
CA HIS A 604 21.88 -14.75 10.33
C HIS A 604 22.76 -13.50 10.52
N GLU A 605 22.17 -12.35 10.84
CA GLU A 605 22.81 -11.08 11.15
C GLU A 605 22.55 -10.75 12.62
N MET A 606 23.61 -10.39 13.35
CA MET A 606 23.52 -9.97 14.74
C MET A 606 23.46 -8.44 14.83
N PRO A 607 22.83 -7.89 15.87
CA PRO A 607 23.07 -6.51 16.30
C PRO A 607 24.56 -6.40 16.73
N ASN A 608 25.21 -5.33 16.31
CA ASN A 608 26.66 -5.24 16.06
C ASN A 608 27.57 -5.43 17.31
N VAL A 609 28.34 -6.52 17.36
CA VAL A 609 29.64 -6.54 18.08
C VAL A 609 30.74 -6.86 17.08
N ALA A 610 31.34 -5.83 16.48
CA ALA A 610 32.60 -6.02 15.76
C ALA A 610 33.64 -6.64 16.72
N PRO A 611 34.19 -7.84 16.44
CA PRO A 611 35.22 -8.43 17.27
C PRO A 611 36.43 -7.48 17.41
N PRO A 612 37.15 -7.48 18.56
CA PRO A 612 38.33 -6.65 18.71
C PRO A 612 39.36 -6.94 17.60
N GLY A 613 39.69 -5.93 16.80
CA GLY A 613 40.72 -6.00 15.77
C GLY A 613 40.23 -6.13 14.32
N THR A 614 38.93 -6.29 14.08
CA THR A 614 38.36 -6.16 12.73
C THR A 614 38.00 -4.70 12.43
N LYS A 615 38.36 -4.21 11.23
CA LYS A 615 37.85 -2.92 10.75
C LYS A 615 36.36 -3.07 10.41
N PRO A 616 35.52 -2.08 10.74
CA PRO A 616 34.15 -2.01 10.23
C PRO A 616 34.18 -2.12 8.71
N VAL A 617 33.30 -2.94 8.15
CA VAL A 617 33.15 -3.04 6.70
C VAL A 617 31.90 -2.27 6.29
N ASP A 618 32.12 -1.40 5.31
CA ASP A 618 31.16 -0.59 4.57
C ASP A 618 30.58 -1.45 3.43
N TRP A 619 29.27 -1.74 3.47
CA TRP A 619 28.58 -2.69 2.60
C TRP A 619 27.30 -2.13 2.00
N GLY A 620 27.42 -1.41 0.89
CA GLY A 620 26.35 -1.45 -0.12
C GLY A 620 25.99 -2.90 -0.48
N GLY A 621 24.72 -3.09 -0.85
CA GLY A 621 24.29 -4.13 -1.78
C GLY A 621 24.33 -3.61 -3.20
#